data_AF-A0A849TU38-F1
#
_entry.id   AF-A0A849TU38-F1
#
_cell.length_a   1.000
_cell.length_b   1.000
_cell.length_c   1.000
_cell.angle_alpha   90.00
_cell.angle_beta   90.00
_cell.angle_gamma   90.00
#
_symmetry.space_group_name_H-M   'P 1'
#
loop_
_entity.id
_entity.type
_entity.pdbx_description
1 polymer ?
#
loop_
_entity_poly.entity_id
_entity_poly.type
_entity_poly.pdbx_seq_one_letter_code
_entity_poly.pdbx_strand_id
1 'polypeptide(L)'
;MSLAPILDATAAIQIHAAAAIGAFALGTIQMIGVKGTNTHRKLGWAWVILMIIVAASGFWIHQIKLWGQWSPIHLLSIAVLIQLPIAVIAARRHNISAHKRFMTGMFTGALLLAGFFTLMPGRIFGRMIFG
;
A
#
# COMPACT_ATOMS: atom_id res chain seq x y z
N MET A 1 6.84 23.42 -6.92
CA MET A 1 6.24 22.14 -7.37
C MET A 1 7.00 21.57 -8.57
N SER A 2 7.66 20.42 -8.42
CA SER A 2 8.46 19.75 -9.46
C SER A 2 8.34 18.23 -9.35
N LEU A 3 8.45 17.50 -10.47
CA LEU A 3 8.51 16.03 -10.50
C LEU A 3 9.93 15.48 -10.32
N ALA A 4 10.96 16.33 -10.36
CA ALA A 4 12.36 15.89 -10.23
C ALA A 4 12.62 14.97 -9.02
N PRO A 5 12.08 15.23 -7.81
CA PRO A 5 12.35 14.38 -6.65
C PRO A 5 11.98 12.90 -6.81
N ILE A 6 10.93 12.57 -7.59
CA ILE A 6 10.53 11.17 -7.82
C ILE A 6 11.26 10.58 -9.03
N LEU A 7 11.59 11.39 -10.04
CA LEU A 7 12.33 10.95 -11.22
C LEU A 7 13.80 10.61 -10.88
N ASP A 8 14.38 11.34 -9.93
CA ASP A 8 15.75 11.10 -9.44
C ASP A 8 15.82 10.04 -8.34
N ALA A 9 14.67 9.52 -7.89
CA ALA A 9 14.61 8.49 -6.86
C ALA A 9 15.05 7.12 -7.40
N THR A 10 15.38 6.21 -6.49
CA THR A 10 15.71 4.83 -6.87
C THR A 10 14.52 4.14 -7.54
N ALA A 11 14.80 3.16 -8.41
CA ALA A 11 13.76 2.36 -9.06
C ALA A 11 12.78 1.73 -8.05
N ALA A 12 13.28 1.29 -6.89
CA ALA A 12 12.43 0.75 -5.82
C ALA A 12 11.39 1.77 -5.34
N ILE A 13 11.76 3.04 -5.17
CA ILE A 13 10.84 4.10 -4.76
C ILE A 13 9.81 4.39 -5.85
N GLN A 14 10.24 4.45 -7.12
CA GLN A 14 9.33 4.70 -8.24
C GLN A 14 8.29 3.58 -8.40
N ILE A 15 8.74 2.31 -8.36
CA ILE A 15 7.88 1.13 -8.42
C ILE A 15 6.89 1.14 -7.24
N HIS A 16 7.39 1.38 -6.03
CA HIS A 16 6.57 1.44 -4.84
C HIS A 16 5.50 2.52 -4.95
N ALA A 17 5.87 3.74 -5.35
CA ALA A 17 4.97 4.87 -5.50
C ALA A 17 3.89 4.60 -6.56
N ALA A 18 4.28 4.11 -7.74
CA ALA A 18 3.33 3.78 -8.81
C ALA A 18 2.33 2.70 -8.36
N ALA A 19 2.82 1.64 -7.71
CA ALA A 19 1.97 0.58 -7.19
C ALA A 19 1.05 1.07 -6.07
N ALA A 20 1.54 1.93 -5.17
CA ALA A 20 0.76 2.49 -4.07
C ALA A 20 -0.37 3.41 -4.56
N ILE A 21 -0.10 4.24 -5.57
CA ILE A 21 -1.13 5.09 -6.20
C ILE A 21 -2.21 4.22 -6.85
N GLY A 22 -1.82 3.20 -7.60
CA GLY A 22 -2.76 2.24 -8.19
C GLY A 22 -3.57 1.50 -7.12
N ALA A 23 -2.93 1.03 -6.06
CA ALA A 23 -3.57 0.32 -4.96
C ALA A 23 -4.55 1.22 -4.21
N PHE A 24 -4.21 2.49 -4.02
CA PHE A 24 -5.10 3.47 -3.40
C PHE A 24 -6.34 3.72 -4.26
N ALA A 25 -6.17 3.93 -5.57
CA ALA A 25 -7.28 4.14 -6.50
C ALA A 25 -8.22 2.92 -6.55
N LEU A 26 -7.67 1.73 -6.81
CA LEU A 26 -8.46 0.49 -6.86
C LEU A 26 -9.08 0.14 -5.50
N GLY A 27 -8.36 0.37 -4.41
CA GLY A 27 -8.86 0.16 -3.06
C GLY A 27 -10.05 1.06 -2.76
N THR A 28 -9.97 2.34 -3.11
CA THR A 28 -11.09 3.29 -2.97
C THR A 28 -12.31 2.83 -3.76
N ILE A 29 -12.14 2.44 -5.03
CA ILE A 29 -13.20 1.91 -5.89
C ILE A 29 -13.86 0.68 -5.23
N GLN A 30 -13.05 -0.22 -4.64
CA GLN A 30 -13.59 -1.40 -3.95
C GLN A 30 -14.33 -1.07 -2.64
N MET A 31 -13.89 -0.06 -1.90
CA MET A 31 -14.55 0.35 -0.65
C MET A 31 -15.93 0.96 -0.93
N ILE A 32 -16.06 1.78 -1.97
CA ILE A 32 -17.34 2.40 -2.34
C ILE A 32 -18.25 1.45 -3.15
N GLY A 33 -17.67 0.60 -4.00
CA GLY A 33 -18.42 -0.25 -4.94
C GLY A 33 -19.21 -1.39 -4.31
N VAL A 34 -19.97 -2.11 -5.13
CA VAL A 34 -20.78 -3.26 -4.68
C VAL A 34 -19.87 -4.46 -4.37
N LYS A 35 -20.04 -5.05 -3.19
CA LYS A 35 -19.20 -6.11 -2.66
C LYS A 35 -19.69 -7.49 -3.15
N GLY A 36 -18.78 -8.45 -3.27
CA GLY A 36 -19.11 -9.84 -3.62
C GLY A 36 -19.39 -10.13 -5.10
N THR A 37 -19.46 -9.11 -5.96
CA THR A 37 -19.65 -9.23 -7.42
C THR A 37 -18.40 -9.79 -8.13
N ASN A 38 -18.55 -10.22 -9.38
CA ASN A 38 -17.40 -10.60 -10.23
C ASN A 38 -16.44 -9.42 -10.42
N THR A 39 -16.96 -8.20 -10.55
CA THR A 39 -16.14 -6.97 -10.62
C THR A 39 -15.35 -6.76 -9.35
N HIS A 40 -15.98 -6.90 -8.18
CA HIS A 40 -15.29 -6.83 -6.88
C HIS A 40 -14.13 -7.83 -6.81
N ARG A 41 -14.33 -9.08 -7.28
CA ARG A 41 -13.28 -10.10 -7.27
C ARG A 41 -12.11 -9.77 -8.21
N LYS A 42 -12.40 -9.29 -9.43
CA LYS A 42 -11.36 -8.89 -10.41
C LYS A 42 -10.52 -7.72 -9.88
N LEU A 43 -11.18 -6.67 -9.39
CA LEU A 43 -10.51 -5.53 -8.75
C LEU A 43 -9.76 -5.95 -7.48
N GLY A 44 -10.33 -6.88 -6.71
CA GLY A 44 -9.72 -7.52 -5.55
C GLY A 44 -8.36 -8.14 -5.86
N TRP A 45 -8.27 -8.96 -6.90
CA TRP A 45 -7.01 -9.57 -7.31
C TRP A 45 -5.99 -8.56 -7.81
N ALA A 46 -6.40 -7.59 -8.61
CA ALA A 46 -5.51 -6.52 -9.06
C ALA A 46 -4.94 -5.73 -7.85
N TRP A 47 -5.81 -5.42 -6.88
CA TRP A 47 -5.40 -4.75 -5.65
C TRP A 47 -4.42 -5.60 -4.81
N VAL A 48 -4.67 -6.91 -4.67
CA VAL A 48 -3.76 -7.83 -3.98
C VAL A 48 -2.37 -7.83 -4.62
N ILE A 49 -2.29 -7.91 -5.96
CA ILE A 49 -1.01 -7.87 -6.68
C ILE A 49 -0.28 -6.54 -6.41
N LEU A 50 -0.97 -5.41 -6.50
CA LEU A 50 -0.38 -4.11 -6.22
C LEU A 50 0.12 -4.02 -4.78
N MET A 51 -0.65 -4.53 -3.80
CA MET A 51 -0.23 -4.51 -2.40
C MET A 51 0.99 -5.40 -2.13
N ILE A 52 1.14 -6.52 -2.85
CA ILE A 52 2.38 -7.33 -2.81
C ILE A 52 3.55 -6.50 -3.33
N ILE A 53 3.40 -5.82 -4.46
CA ILE A 53 4.45 -4.97 -5.03
C ILE A 53 4.82 -3.84 -4.06
N VAL A 54 3.84 -3.15 -3.48
CA VAL A 54 4.05 -2.11 -2.46
C VAL A 54 4.84 -2.66 -1.27
N ALA A 55 4.38 -3.74 -0.66
CA ALA A 55 5.03 -4.28 0.53
C ALA A 55 6.43 -4.83 0.24
N ALA A 56 6.62 -5.53 -0.88
CA ALA A 56 7.91 -6.11 -1.27
C ALA A 56 8.93 -5.04 -1.64
N SER A 57 8.57 -4.07 -2.50
CA SER A 57 9.47 -2.96 -2.86
C SER A 57 9.87 -2.11 -1.65
N GLY A 58 9.00 -2.02 -0.63
CA GLY A 58 9.28 -1.30 0.62
C GLY A 58 10.53 -1.77 1.36
N PHE A 59 10.95 -3.03 1.21
CA PHE A 59 12.18 -3.56 1.83
C PHE A 59 13.48 -2.95 1.27
N TRP A 60 13.42 -2.25 0.13
CA TRP A 60 14.56 -1.51 -0.43
C TRP A 60 14.51 -0.01 -0.11
N ILE A 61 13.48 0.46 0.62
CA ILE A 61 13.27 1.88 0.92
C ILE A 61 13.71 2.20 2.36
N HIS A 62 14.98 2.59 2.50
CA HIS A 62 15.61 2.89 3.79
C HIS A 62 15.69 4.40 4.07
N GLN A 63 14.56 5.12 3.91
CA GLN A 63 14.47 6.57 4.16
C GLN A 63 14.28 6.90 5.65
N ILE A 64 13.74 5.96 6.42
CA ILE A 64 13.60 6.05 7.87
C ILE A 64 14.53 4.99 8.44
N LYS A 65 15.57 5.42 9.15
CA LYS A 65 16.67 4.58 9.65
C LYS A 65 16.69 4.62 11.17
N LEU A 66 15.62 4.13 11.80
CA LEU A 66 15.47 4.17 13.27
C LEU A 66 16.30 3.10 13.96
N TRP A 67 16.49 1.94 13.31
CA TRP A 67 17.30 0.83 13.82
C TRP A 67 18.23 0.33 12.71
N GLY A 68 19.41 0.92 12.60
CA GLY A 68 20.30 0.70 11.46
C GLY A 68 19.60 1.12 10.17
N GLN A 69 19.51 0.23 9.18
CA GLN A 69 18.76 0.53 7.95
C GLN A 69 17.23 0.43 8.13
N TRP A 70 16.75 -0.23 9.17
CA TRP A 70 15.35 -0.62 9.33
C TRP A 70 14.49 0.43 10.05
N SER A 71 13.17 0.29 9.88
CA SER A 71 12.15 1.18 10.45
C SER A 71 10.78 0.51 10.55
N PRO A 72 9.81 1.10 11.29
CA PRO A 72 8.47 0.53 11.47
C PRO A 72 7.74 0.20 10.16
N ILE A 73 8.05 0.91 9.06
CA ILE A 73 7.46 0.62 7.74
C ILE A 73 7.83 -0.78 7.22
N HIS A 74 8.97 -1.33 7.62
CA HIS A 74 9.37 -2.70 7.23
C HIS A 74 8.54 -3.74 7.98
N LEU A 75 8.25 -3.49 9.26
CA LEU A 75 7.33 -4.33 10.03
C LEU A 75 5.92 -4.27 9.44
N LEU A 76 5.49 -3.09 8.99
CA LEU A 76 4.22 -2.92 8.27
C LEU A 76 4.21 -3.73 6.96
N SER A 77 5.29 -3.72 6.17
CA SER A 77 5.40 -4.54 4.97
C SER A 77 5.26 -6.03 5.27
N ILE A 78 5.96 -6.53 6.31
CA ILE A 78 5.83 -7.93 6.76
C ILE A 78 4.37 -8.23 7.14
N ALA A 79 3.75 -7.35 7.92
CA ALA A 79 2.37 -7.50 8.36
C ALA A 79 1.39 -7.55 7.18
N VAL A 80 1.58 -6.72 6.15
CA VAL A 80 0.77 -6.73 4.93
C VAL A 80 0.94 -8.05 4.16
N LEU A 81 2.19 -8.51 3.96
CA LEU A 81 2.48 -9.76 3.25
C LEU A 81 1.89 -10.98 3.96
N ILE A 82 1.77 -10.96 5.28
CA ILE A 82 1.10 -12.02 6.06
C ILE A 82 -0.43 -11.88 6.00
N GLN A 83 -0.96 -10.67 6.13
CA GLN A 83 -2.40 -10.45 6.19
C GLN A 83 -3.10 -10.64 4.85
N LEU A 84 -2.46 -10.34 3.72
CA LEU A 84 -3.02 -10.55 2.38
C LEU A 84 -3.49 -12.00 2.13
N PRO A 85 -2.65 -13.04 2.27
CA PRO A 85 -3.09 -14.42 2.06
C PRO A 85 -4.16 -14.82 3.08
N ILE A 86 -4.07 -14.37 4.33
CA ILE A 86 -5.11 -14.62 5.35
C ILE A 86 -6.45 -14.03 4.91
N ALA A 87 -6.47 -12.79 4.41
CA ALA A 87 -7.67 -12.11 3.94
C ALA A 87 -8.29 -12.79 2.71
N VAL A 88 -7.46 -13.30 1.79
CA VAL A 88 -7.91 -14.05 0.60
C VAL A 88 -8.46 -15.42 1.01
N ILE A 89 -7.78 -16.14 1.92
CA ILE A 89 -8.25 -17.43 2.45
C ILE A 89 -9.58 -17.25 3.19
N ALA A 90 -9.74 -16.19 3.98
CA ALA A 90 -10.98 -15.88 4.66
C ALA A 90 -12.14 -15.69 3.67
N ALA A 91 -11.93 -14.97 2.56
CA ALA A 91 -12.94 -14.85 1.51
C ALA A 91 -13.29 -16.20 0.87
N ARG A 92 -12.28 -17.04 0.58
CA ARG A 92 -12.50 -18.38 0.00
C ARG A 92 -13.25 -19.32 0.93
N ARG A 93 -13.06 -19.17 2.24
CA ARG A 93 -13.79 -19.92 3.28
C ARG A 93 -15.14 -19.28 3.64
N HIS A 94 -15.62 -18.31 2.87
CA HIS A 94 -16.84 -17.55 3.13
C HIS A 94 -16.87 -16.84 4.49
N ASN A 95 -15.72 -16.66 5.15
CA ASN A 95 -15.60 -15.82 6.35
C ASN A 95 -15.43 -14.36 5.94
N ILE A 96 -16.55 -13.75 5.54
CA ILE A 96 -16.59 -12.38 5.01
C ILE A 96 -16.25 -11.35 6.09
N SER A 97 -16.58 -11.62 7.35
CA SER A 97 -16.24 -10.73 8.47
C SER A 97 -14.72 -10.58 8.61
N ALA A 98 -13.99 -11.69 8.61
CA ALA A 98 -12.52 -11.68 8.67
C ALA A 98 -11.92 -11.05 7.40
N HIS A 99 -12.40 -11.43 6.22
CA HIS A 99 -11.95 -10.83 4.95
C HIS A 99 -12.10 -9.31 4.97
N LYS A 100 -13.28 -8.80 5.34
CA LYS A 100 -13.55 -7.36 5.44
C LYS A 100 -12.59 -6.69 6.40
N ARG A 101 -12.44 -7.23 7.62
CA ARG A 101 -11.57 -6.66 8.66
C ARG A 101 -10.12 -6.49 8.16
N PHE A 102 -9.55 -7.52 7.55
CA PHE A 102 -8.17 -7.45 7.04
C PHE A 102 -8.05 -6.49 5.86
N MET A 103 -8.98 -6.54 4.89
CA MET A 103 -8.92 -5.66 3.72
C MET A 103 -9.09 -4.18 4.10
N THR A 104 -10.07 -3.86 4.95
CA THR A 104 -10.27 -2.47 5.42
C THR A 104 -9.12 -2.01 6.32
N GLY A 105 -8.58 -2.91 7.15
CA GLY A 105 -7.43 -2.63 8.01
C GLY A 105 -6.18 -2.29 7.21
N MET A 106 -5.86 -3.05 6.16
CA MET A 106 -4.74 -2.75 5.27
C MET A 106 -4.98 -1.46 4.46
N PHE A 107 -6.19 -1.24 3.95
CA PHE A 107 -6.48 0.00 3.21
C PHE A 107 -6.36 1.26 4.08
N THR A 108 -6.87 1.23 5.31
CA THR A 108 -6.82 2.40 6.21
C THR A 108 -5.48 2.53 6.92
N GLY A 109 -4.97 1.46 7.52
CA GLY A 109 -3.74 1.48 8.30
C GLY A 109 -2.47 1.47 7.45
N ALA A 110 -2.44 0.72 6.35
CA ALA A 110 -1.23 0.59 5.53
C ALA A 110 -1.19 1.58 4.37
N LEU A 111 -2.30 1.84 3.67
CA LEU A 111 -2.31 2.80 2.55
C LEU A 111 -2.58 4.24 3.00
N LEU A 112 -3.70 4.53 3.70
CA LEU A 112 -4.05 5.92 4.05
C LEU A 112 -3.04 6.53 5.03
N LEU A 113 -2.75 5.84 6.13
CA LEU A 113 -1.84 6.37 7.15
C LEU A 113 -0.40 6.51 6.62
N ALA A 114 0.12 5.52 5.89
CA ALA A 114 1.45 5.63 5.28
C ALA A 114 1.49 6.69 4.16
N GLY A 115 0.41 6.82 3.39
CA GLY A 115 0.23 7.88 2.41
C GLY A 115 0.30 9.26 3.05
N PHE A 116 -0.38 9.46 4.18
CA PHE A 116 -0.29 10.70 4.96
C PHE A 116 1.15 11.03 5.37
N PHE A 117 1.89 10.05 5.93
CA PHE A 117 3.30 10.25 6.29
C PHE A 117 4.22 10.49 5.09
N THR A 118 3.88 9.98 3.92
CA THR A 118 4.61 10.21 2.66
C THR A 118 4.53 11.68 2.21
N LEU A 119 3.44 12.37 2.55
CA LEU A 119 3.23 13.79 2.20
C LEU A 119 3.88 14.78 3.17
N MET A 120 4.45 14.31 4.30
CA MET A 120 5.10 15.21 5.26
C MET A 120 6.23 16.03 4.61
N PRO A 121 6.39 17.31 5.01
CA PRO A 121 7.50 18.15 4.55
C PRO A 121 8.86 17.45 4.72
N GLY A 122 9.73 17.56 3.71
CA GLY A 122 11.04 16.91 3.68
C GLY A 122 11.06 15.49 3.07
N ARG A 123 9.90 14.82 2.92
CA ARG A 123 9.76 13.58 2.14
C ARG A 123 9.70 13.87 0.63
N ILE A 124 9.94 12.86 -0.21
CA ILE A 124 9.96 13.00 -1.67
C ILE A 124 8.69 13.69 -2.20
N PHE A 125 7.50 13.15 -1.88
CA PHE A 125 6.23 13.76 -2.30
C PHE A 125 5.98 15.11 -1.61
N GLY A 126 6.35 15.25 -0.33
CA GLY A 126 6.30 16.54 0.36
C GLY A 126 7.13 17.63 -0.34
N ARG A 127 8.32 17.31 -0.86
CA ARG A 127 9.14 18.23 -1.65
C ARG A 127 8.52 18.57 -3.00
N MET A 128 7.78 17.65 -3.61
CA MET A 128 7.07 17.93 -4.87
C MET A 128 5.95 18.95 -4.67
N ILE A 129 5.32 18.98 -3.49
CA ILE A 129 4.16 19.85 -3.18
C ILE A 129 4.59 21.17 -2.53
N PHE A 130 5.46 21.11 -1.53
CA PHE A 130 5.84 22.25 -0.67
C PHE A 130 7.21 22.86 -1.02
N GLY A 131 7.93 22.30 -1.98
CA GLY A 131 9.24 22.76 -2.46
C GLY A 131 9.22 23.32 -3.87
#